data_AF-A0A9E0RQS0-F1
#
_entry.id   AF-A0A9E0RQS0-F1
#
_cell.length_a   1.000
_cell.length_b   1.000
_cell.length_c   1.000
_cell.angle_alpha   90.00
_cell.angle_beta   90.00
_cell.angle_gamma   90.00
#
_symmetry.space_group_name_H-M   'P 1'
#
loop_
_entity.id
_entity.type
_entity.pdbx_description
1 polymer ?
#
loop_
_entity_poly.entity_id
_entity_poly.type
_entity_poly.pdbx_seq_one_letter_code
_entity_poly.pdbx_strand_id
1 'polypeptide(L)' 'EMAAISALNRNRRFNDPGHFCEEAFGTFFPIYD' A
#
# COMPACT_ATOMS: atom_id res chain seq x y z
N GLU A 1 4.87 -25.16 0.30
CA GLU A 1 5.17 -24.01 1.19
C GLU A 1 4.72 -22.68 0.62
N MET A 2 5.18 -22.29 -0.57
CA MET A 2 4.86 -20.97 -1.15
C MET A 2 3.36 -20.68 -1.38
N ALA A 3 2.53 -21.69 -1.65
CA ALA A 3 1.08 -21.48 -1.82
C ALA A 3 0.39 -20.97 -0.54
N ALA A 4 0.82 -21.45 0.64
CA ALA A 4 0.28 -20.99 1.91
C ALA A 4 0.66 -19.53 2.20
N ILE A 5 1.88 -19.13 1.82
CA ILE A 5 2.36 -17.74 1.94
C ILE A 5 1.62 -16.83 0.96
N SER A 6 1.45 -17.27 -0.30
CA SER A 6 0.68 -16.52 -1.30
C SER A 6 -0.78 -16.31 -0.89
N ALA A 7 -1.39 -17.29 -0.20
CA ALA A 7 -2.74 -17.18 0.31
C ALA A 7 -2.91 -16.10 1.40
N LEU A 8 -1.82 -15.65 2.03
CA LEU A 8 -1.83 -14.56 3.01
C LEU A 8 -1.76 -13.17 2.38
N ASN A 9 -1.55 -13.06 1.06
CA ASN A 9 -1.47 -11.77 0.39
C ASN A 9 -2.82 -11.03 0.46
N ARG A 10 -2.83 -9.87 1.12
CA ARG A 10 -4.00 -9.00 1.26
C ARG A 10 -4.10 -7.92 0.17
N ASN A 11 -3.21 -7.95 -0.82
CA ASN A 11 -3.10 -6.90 -1.85
C ASN A 11 -3.00 -5.49 -1.26
N ARG A 12 -2.35 -5.36 -0.08
CA ARG A 12 -2.16 -4.09 0.61
C ARG A 12 -0.76 -3.55 0.33
N ARG A 13 -0.68 -2.38 -0.31
CA ARG A 13 0.57 -1.62 -0.47
C ARG A 13 0.76 -0.69 0.73
N PHE A 14 1.75 -1.02 1.57
CA PHE A 14 2.13 -0.15 2.69
C PHE A 14 2.93 1.08 2.25
N ASN A 15 3.47 1.05 1.03
CA ASN A 15 4.23 2.13 0.42
C ASN A 15 3.41 2.91 -0.63
N ASP A 16 2.09 2.96 -0.48
CA ASP A 16 1.21 3.77 -1.33
C ASP A 16 1.28 5.24 -0.89
N PRO A 17 1.92 6.16 -1.66
CA PRO A 17 1.99 7.59 -1.35
C PRO A 17 0.64 8.26 -1.19
N GLY A 18 -0.42 7.78 -1.85
CA GLY A 18 -1.75 8.34 -1.67
C GLY A 18 -2.23 8.10 -0.25
N HIS A 19 -2.01 6.90 0.27
CA HIS A 19 -2.44 6.51 1.61
C HIS A 19 -1.48 7.02 2.70
N PHE A 20 -0.17 6.78 2.56
CA PHE A 20 0.76 7.10 3.63
C PHE A 20 1.00 8.61 3.75
N CYS A 21 1.06 9.36 2.65
CA CYS A 21 1.33 10.79 2.74
C CYS A 21 0.12 11.56 3.27
N GLU A 22 -1.09 11.11 2.95
CA GLU A 22 -2.31 11.70 3.49
C GLU A 22 -2.37 11.51 5.01
N GLU A 23 -2.11 10.29 5.50
CA GLU A 23 -2.08 10.01 6.95
C GLU A 23 -0.93 10.72 7.69
N ALA A 24 0.28 10.76 7.11
CA ALA A 24 1.48 11.26 7.80
C ALA A 24 1.71 12.77 7.63
N PHE A 25 1.36 13.33 6.48
CA PHE A 25 1.69 14.71 6.09
C PHE A 25 0.45 15.56 5.77
N GLY A 26 -0.76 14.99 5.81
CA GLY A 26 -2.00 15.71 5.51
C GLY A 26 -2.09 16.17 4.05
N THR A 27 -1.35 15.52 3.14
CA THR A 27 -1.31 15.87 1.72
C THR A 27 -1.36 14.59 0.88
N PHE A 28 -2.30 14.53 -0.05
CA PHE A 28 -2.45 13.39 -0.96
C PHE A 28 -1.45 13.45 -2.12
N PHE A 29 -0.78 12.32 -2.39
CA PHE A 29 0.10 12.16 -3.55
C PHE A 29 -0.33 10.94 -4.37
N PRO A 30 -0.85 11.11 -5.60
CA PRO A 30 -1.26 9.98 -6.40
C PRO A 30 -0.04 9.14 -6.82
N ILE A 31 -0.24 7.82 -6.97
CA ILE A 31 0.82 6.91 -7.44
C ILE A 31 1.16 7.13 -8.91
N TYR A 32 0.18 7.60 -9.69
CA TYR A 32 0.27 7.83 -11.12
C TYR A 32 -0.20 9.27 -11.39
N ASP A 33 0.39 9.93 -12.36
CA ASP A 33 -0.09 11.24 -12.87
C ASP A 33 -1.47 11.12 -13.55
#